data_AF-A0A939AQ06-F1
#
_entry.id   AF-A0A939AQ06-F1
#
_cell.length_a   1.000
_cell.length_b   1.000
_cell.length_c   1.000
_cell.angle_alpha   90.00
_cell.angle_beta   90.00
_cell.angle_gamma   90.00
#
_symmetry.space_group_name_H-M   'P 1'
#
loop_
_entity.id
_entity.type
_entity.pdbx_description
1 polymer ?
#
loop_
_entity_poly.entity_id
_entity_poly.type
_entity_poly.pdbx_seq_one_letter_code
_entity_poly.pdbx_strand_id
1 'polypeptide(L)'
;LIPQYALFAKAGMVNTFWPLMIPRFFGHPFYIFIMRQFFMTLPKELDEAAEIDGASLWQTMRRVILPLSKPAVATVAIFSFVNHWNDFTEPLVYLLTPENQTLALGLRWFLHNQGGEFTAMMAAATVFTAPMLVAFFFAQKQFIRGIQLTGLKEG
;
A
#
# COMPACT_ATOMS: atom_id res chain seq x y z
N LEU A 1 7.96 11.92 13.39
CA LEU A 1 6.81 11.77 14.30
C LEU A 1 6.56 13.02 15.16
N ILE A 2 7.47 13.48 16.02
CA ILE A 2 7.20 14.62 16.94
C ILE A 2 6.75 15.91 16.22
N PRO A 3 7.44 16.41 15.17
CA PRO A 3 7.01 17.65 14.50
C PRO A 3 5.68 17.49 13.74
N GLN A 4 5.49 16.33 13.12
CA GLN A 4 4.27 15.99 12.39
C GLN A 4 3.07 15.87 13.34
N TYR A 5 3.27 15.26 14.51
CA TYR A 5 2.26 15.23 15.55
C TYR A 5 1.89 16.63 16.02
N ALA A 6 2.88 17.48 16.29
CA ALA A 6 2.63 18.87 16.69
C ALA A 6 1.82 19.66 15.64
N LEU A 7 2.05 19.42 14.34
CA LEU A 7 1.27 20.03 13.26
C LEU A 7 -0.20 19.58 13.30
N PHE A 8 -0.47 18.28 13.34
CA PHE A 8 -1.84 17.76 13.38
C PHE A 8 -2.56 18.08 14.69
N ALA A 9 -1.84 18.13 15.81
CA ALA A 9 -2.37 18.56 17.10
C ALA A 9 -2.79 20.03 17.07
N LYS A 10 -1.94 20.92 16.53
CA LYS A 10 -2.29 22.35 16.33
C LYS A 10 -3.46 22.54 15.38
N ALA A 11 -3.58 21.67 14.38
CA ALA A 11 -4.70 21.69 13.44
C ALA A 11 -5.99 21.06 14.00
N GLY A 12 -5.99 20.54 15.24
CA GLY A 12 -7.16 19.88 15.84
C GLY A 12 -7.56 18.56 15.18
N MET A 13 -6.64 17.92 14.44
CA MET A 13 -6.89 16.70 13.67
C MET A 13 -6.46 15.42 14.40
N VAL A 14 -5.95 15.53 15.63
CA VAL A 14 -5.67 14.36 16.48
C VAL A 14 -6.99 13.68 16.85
N ASN A 15 -6.93 12.36 17.05
CA ASN A 15 -8.08 11.48 17.23
C ASN A 15 -9.00 11.37 15.99
N THR A 16 -8.42 11.56 14.80
CA THR A 16 -9.08 11.31 13.50
C THR A 16 -8.15 10.52 12.59
N PHE A 17 -8.65 10.02 11.45
CA PHE A 17 -7.83 9.31 10.46
C PHE A 17 -6.98 10.23 9.57
N TRP A 18 -7.18 11.55 9.62
CA TRP A 18 -6.46 12.52 8.76
C TRP A 18 -4.93 12.44 8.89
N PRO A 19 -4.34 12.36 10.10
CA PRO A 19 -2.88 12.26 10.25
C PRO A 19 -2.30 10.98 9.65
N LEU A 20 -3.12 9.94 9.46
CA LEU A 20 -2.74 8.69 8.83
C LEU A 20 -2.88 8.75 7.31
N MET A 21 -3.90 9.45 6.80
CA MET A 21 -4.21 9.48 5.36
C MET A 21 -3.41 10.55 4.59
N ILE A 22 -3.35 11.77 5.11
CA ILE A 22 -2.81 12.92 4.38
C ILE A 22 -1.33 12.74 4.01
N PRO A 23 -0.42 12.37 4.94
CA PRO A 23 0.99 12.19 4.59
C PRO A 23 1.19 11.13 3.52
N ARG A 24 0.41 10.05 3.57
CA ARG A 24 0.50 8.91 2.65
C ARG A 24 -0.03 9.25 1.26
N PHE A 25 -0.98 10.17 1.16
CA PHE A 25 -1.51 10.66 -0.11
C PHE A 25 -0.43 11.33 -0.97
N PHE A 26 0.53 12.03 -0.35
CA PHE A 26 1.67 12.65 -1.04
C PHE A 26 2.73 11.64 -1.52
N GLY A 27 2.50 10.35 -1.28
CA GLY A 27 3.35 9.27 -1.74
C GLY A 27 4.34 8.80 -0.69
N HIS A 28 4.75 7.55 -0.84
CA HIS A 28 5.71 6.90 0.02
C HIS A 28 7.00 6.65 -0.78
N PRO A 29 8.19 7.06 -0.28
CA PRO A 29 9.43 7.02 -1.06
C PRO A 29 9.74 5.65 -1.68
N PHE A 30 9.52 4.58 -0.92
CA PHE A 30 9.74 3.21 -1.40
C PHE A 30 8.82 2.81 -2.57
N TYR A 31 7.54 3.23 -2.55
CA TYR A 31 6.61 2.89 -3.61
C TYR A 31 6.87 3.73 -4.88
N ILE A 32 7.25 5.00 -4.70
CA ILE A 32 7.71 5.86 -5.80
C ILE A 32 8.94 5.24 -6.46
N PHE A 33 9.88 4.74 -5.67
CA PHE A 33 11.06 4.06 -6.18
C PHE A 33 10.70 2.81 -6.99
N ILE A 34 9.84 1.92 -6.49
CA ILE A 34 9.40 0.72 -7.23
C ILE A 34 8.75 1.11 -8.57
N MET A 35 7.82 2.06 -8.54
CA MET A 35 7.14 2.50 -9.77
C MET A 35 8.13 3.10 -10.77
N ARG A 36 9.07 3.93 -10.30
CA ARG A 36 10.14 4.49 -11.13
C ARG A 36 11.01 3.40 -11.74
N GLN A 37 11.44 2.42 -10.95
CA GLN A 37 12.25 1.31 -11.47
C GLN A 37 11.50 0.53 -12.55
N PHE A 38 10.20 0.27 -12.34
CA PHE A 38 9.38 -0.37 -13.35
C PHE A 38 9.27 0.46 -14.64
N PHE A 39 8.97 1.76 -14.54
CA PHE A 39 8.86 2.62 -15.72
C PHE A 39 10.16 2.67 -16.53
N MET A 40 11.33 2.62 -15.88
CA MET A 40 12.63 2.57 -16.56
C MET A 40 12.86 1.27 -17.36
N THR A 41 12.07 0.22 -17.12
CA THR A 41 12.16 -1.03 -17.91
C THR A 41 11.34 -1.00 -19.20
N LEU A 42 10.41 -0.04 -19.32
CA LEU A 42 9.54 0.10 -20.49
C LEU A 42 10.34 0.65 -21.68
N PRO A 43 10.15 0.11 -22.90
CA PRO A 43 10.81 0.64 -24.09
C PRO A 43 10.36 2.08 -24.39
N LYS A 44 11.32 2.96 -24.70
CA LYS A 44 11.03 4.36 -25.07
C LYS A 44 10.25 4.48 -26.38
N GLU A 45 10.37 3.49 -27.25
CA GLU A 45 9.65 3.39 -28.53
C GLU A 45 8.12 3.51 -28.36
N LEU A 46 7.58 3.12 -27.20
CA LEU A 46 6.15 3.26 -26.90
C LEU A 46 5.72 4.72 -26.76
N ASP A 47 6.58 5.57 -26.19
CA ASP A 47 6.31 7.00 -26.05
C ASP A 47 6.46 7.70 -27.41
N GLU A 48 7.50 7.34 -28.19
CA GLU A 48 7.74 7.86 -29.54
C GLU A 48 6.59 7.51 -30.50
N ALA A 49 6.11 6.26 -30.47
CA ALA A 49 4.96 5.84 -31.27
C ALA A 49 3.67 6.61 -30.90
N ALA A 50 3.43 6.81 -29.59
CA ALA A 50 2.29 7.58 -29.13
C ALA A 50 2.36 9.06 -29.55
N GLU A 51 3.56 9.64 -29.59
CA GLU A 51 3.79 11.00 -30.09
C GLU A 51 3.54 11.11 -31.61
N ILE A 52 3.99 10.12 -32.39
CA ILE A 52 3.70 10.02 -33.83
C ILE A 52 2.19 9.92 -34.10
N ASP A 53 1.46 9.17 -33.25
CA ASP A 53 0.00 9.04 -33.30
C ASP A 53 -0.74 10.30 -32.81
N GLY A 54 -0.02 11.35 -32.41
CA GLY A 54 -0.58 12.62 -31.93
C GLY A 54 -1.22 12.53 -30.53
N ALA A 55 -0.88 11.51 -29.74
CA ALA A 55 -1.39 11.36 -28.39
C ALA A 55 -0.75 12.38 -27.45
N SER A 56 -1.56 13.03 -26.60
CA SER A 56 -1.03 13.90 -25.55
C SER A 56 -0.38 13.07 -24.42
N LEU A 57 0.55 13.67 -23.67
CA LEU A 57 1.22 13.00 -22.53
C LEU A 57 0.23 12.32 -21.57
N TRP A 58 -0.90 12.97 -21.29
CA TRP A 58 -1.94 12.40 -20.41
C TRP A 58 -2.63 11.18 -21.03
N GLN A 59 -2.84 11.19 -22.36
CA GLN A 59 -3.38 10.04 -23.07
C GLN A 59 -2.37 8.88 -23.08
N THR A 60 -1.10 9.13 -23.38
CA THR A 60 -0.02 8.12 -23.34
C THR A 60 0.09 7.50 -21.96
N MET A 61 0.14 8.33 -20.91
CA MET A 61 0.21 7.85 -19.53
C MET A 61 -0.98 6.95 -19.17
N ARG A 62 -2.21 7.36 -19.49
CA ARG A 62 -3.43 6.63 -19.09
C ARG A 62 -3.73 5.41 -19.95
N ARG A 63 -3.47 5.47 -21.26
CA ARG A 63 -3.85 4.44 -22.24
C ARG A 63 -2.73 3.45 -22.57
N VAL A 64 -1.47 3.85 -22.41
CA VAL A 64 -0.30 3.01 -22.74
C VAL A 64 0.45 2.62 -21.47
N ILE A 65 1.00 3.58 -20.74
CA ILE A 65 1.90 3.32 -19.61
C ILE A 65 1.17 2.66 -18.43
N LEU A 66 0.01 3.19 -18.02
CA LEU A 66 -0.72 2.70 -16.84
C LEU A 66 -1.22 1.25 -17.00
N PRO A 67 -1.79 0.82 -18.15
CA PRO A 67 -2.14 -0.58 -18.38
C PRO A 67 -0.95 -1.54 -18.37
N LEU A 68 0.19 -1.14 -18.93
CA LEU A 68 1.43 -1.92 -18.89
C LEU A 68 1.99 -2.02 -17.46
N SER A 69 1.74 -1.00 -16.64
CA SER A 69 2.20 -0.92 -15.25
C SER A 69 1.31 -1.64 -14.25
N LYS A 70 0.25 -2.33 -14.70
CA LYS A 70 -0.62 -3.13 -13.82
C LYS A 70 0.13 -4.08 -12.87
N PRO A 71 1.19 -4.80 -13.29
CA PRO A 71 1.94 -5.67 -12.38
C PRO A 71 2.64 -4.88 -11.26
N ALA A 72 3.27 -3.74 -11.59
CA ALA A 72 3.93 -2.89 -10.59
C ALA A 72 2.93 -2.22 -9.64
N VAL A 73 1.80 -1.74 -10.18
CA VAL A 73 0.72 -1.17 -9.37
C VAL A 73 0.14 -2.21 -8.42
N ALA A 74 -0.05 -3.45 -8.87
CA ALA A 74 -0.50 -4.54 -8.02
C ALA A 74 0.49 -4.80 -6.87
N THR A 75 1.78 -4.88 -7.17
CA THR A 75 2.84 -5.03 -6.16
C THR A 75 2.79 -3.92 -5.11
N VAL A 76 2.73 -2.66 -5.54
CA VAL A 76 2.62 -1.51 -4.63
C VAL A 76 1.34 -1.56 -3.81
N ALA A 77 0.21 -1.94 -4.41
CA ALA A 77 -1.07 -2.03 -3.73
C ALA A 77 -1.05 -3.06 -2.59
N ILE A 78 -0.43 -4.23 -2.79
CA ILE A 78 -0.31 -5.25 -1.75
C ILE A 78 0.61 -4.79 -0.63
N PHE A 79 1.81 -4.30 -0.97
CA PHE A 79 2.75 -3.83 0.05
C PHE A 79 2.15 -2.69 0.86
N SER A 80 1.47 -1.76 0.19
CA SER A 80 0.69 -0.70 0.83
C SER A 80 -0.39 -1.28 1.75
N PHE A 81 -1.23 -2.19 1.27
CA PHE A 81 -2.27 -2.82 2.09
C PHE A 81 -1.71 -3.50 3.32
N VAL A 82 -0.70 -4.36 3.16
CA VAL A 82 -0.08 -5.10 4.26
C VAL A 82 0.58 -4.15 5.26
N ASN A 83 1.31 -3.13 4.79
CA ASN A 83 1.94 -2.16 5.69
C ASN A 83 0.89 -1.39 6.50
N HIS A 84 -0.16 -0.90 5.87
CA HIS A 84 -1.19 -0.12 6.56
C HIS A 84 -2.09 -0.99 7.45
N TRP A 85 -2.34 -2.24 7.07
CA TRP A 85 -3.12 -3.18 7.86
C TRP A 85 -2.41 -3.58 9.16
N ASN A 86 -1.07 -3.73 9.11
CA ASN A 86 -0.25 -4.09 10.27
C ASN A 86 0.25 -2.86 11.06
N ASP A 87 0.01 -1.65 10.58
CA ASP A 87 0.54 -0.46 11.22
C ASP A 87 -0.09 -0.25 12.59
N PHE A 88 0.80 -0.14 13.58
CA PHE A 88 0.47 0.07 14.98
C PHE A 88 0.96 1.43 15.47
N THR A 89 2.15 1.84 15.04
CA THR A 89 2.88 2.94 15.66
C THR A 89 2.21 4.28 15.38
N GLU A 90 1.80 4.55 14.13
CA GLU A 90 1.11 5.81 13.82
C GLU A 90 -0.30 5.85 14.43
N PRO A 91 -1.15 4.80 14.31
CA PRO A 91 -2.45 4.75 14.99
C PRO A 91 -2.36 4.95 16.50
N LEU A 92 -1.38 4.34 17.16
CA LEU A 92 -1.19 4.50 18.61
C LEU A 92 -0.96 5.96 19.01
N VAL A 93 -0.23 6.72 18.18
CA VAL A 93 0.11 8.12 18.46
C VAL A 93 -1.05 9.07 18.16
N TYR A 94 -1.85 8.77 17.12
CA TYR A 94 -2.88 9.69 16.64
C TYR A 94 -4.32 9.35 17.06
N LEU A 95 -4.64 8.08 17.35
CA LEU A 95 -5.98 7.60 17.67
C LEU A 95 -6.08 7.30 19.16
N LEU A 96 -6.67 8.24 19.91
CA LEU A 96 -6.66 8.22 21.37
C LEU A 96 -7.89 7.53 21.97
N THR A 97 -9.01 7.55 21.25
CA THR A 97 -10.28 6.96 21.70
C THR A 97 -10.45 5.53 21.19
N PRO A 98 -10.98 4.60 22.02
CA PRO A 98 -11.19 3.20 21.63
C PRO A 98 -11.97 3.03 20.32
N GLU A 99 -12.97 3.88 20.09
CA GLU A 99 -13.86 3.81 18.92
C GLU A 99 -13.13 4.13 17.61
N ASN A 100 -12.03 4.88 17.70
CA ASN A 100 -11.22 5.26 16.55
C ASN A 100 -9.98 4.38 16.37
N GLN A 101 -9.78 3.34 17.19
CA GLN A 101 -8.60 2.49 17.09
C GLN A 101 -8.65 1.58 15.85
N THR A 102 -7.48 1.33 15.26
CA THR A 102 -7.37 0.35 14.18
C THR A 102 -7.45 -1.09 14.72
N LEU A 103 -7.79 -2.03 13.85
CA LEU A 103 -7.78 -3.46 14.18
C LEU A 103 -6.41 -3.93 14.70
N ALA A 104 -5.30 -3.39 14.18
CA ALA A 104 -3.95 -3.74 14.65
C ALA A 104 -3.71 -3.31 16.10
N LEU A 105 -4.19 -2.11 16.46
CA LEU A 105 -4.11 -1.60 17.83
C LEU A 105 -5.03 -2.42 18.77
N GLY A 106 -6.28 -2.62 18.38
CA GLY A 106 -7.25 -3.42 19.12
C GLY A 106 -6.81 -4.87 19.32
N LEU A 107 -6.19 -5.50 18.31
CA LEU A 107 -5.64 -6.84 18.42
C LEU A 107 -4.52 -6.90 19.46
N ARG A 108 -3.59 -5.94 19.47
CA ARG A 108 -2.52 -5.91 20.48
C ARG A 108 -3.05 -5.72 21.89
N TRP A 109 -4.04 -4.84 22.07
CA TRP A 109 -4.74 -4.70 23.34
C TRP A 109 -5.42 -6.00 23.78
N PHE A 110 -6.11 -6.68 22.88
CA PHE A 110 -6.75 -7.96 23.13
C PHE A 110 -5.74 -9.05 23.53
N LEU A 111 -4.66 -9.20 22.76
CA LEU A 111 -3.60 -10.17 23.04
C LEU A 111 -2.89 -9.90 24.37
N HIS A 112 -2.78 -8.63 24.79
CA HIS A 112 -2.20 -8.26 26.08
C HIS A 112 -3.15 -8.56 27.25
N ASN A 113 -4.44 -8.26 27.11
CA ASN A 113 -5.42 -8.41 28.18
C ASN A 113 -5.93 -9.85 28.37
N GLN A 114 -5.92 -10.66 27.31
CA GLN A 114 -6.41 -12.06 27.34
C GLN A 114 -5.30 -13.06 27.73
N GLY A 115 -4.29 -12.62 28.47
CA GLY A 115 -3.16 -13.48 28.88
C GLY A 115 -3.65 -14.76 29.56
N GLY A 116 -3.50 -15.90 28.88
CA GLY A 116 -3.92 -17.22 29.35
C GLY A 116 -4.92 -17.94 28.44
N GLU A 117 -5.69 -17.22 27.63
CA GLU A 117 -6.70 -17.78 26.71
C GLU A 117 -6.14 -17.96 25.29
N PHE A 118 -5.22 -18.92 25.13
CA PHE A 118 -4.55 -19.18 23.85
C PHE A 118 -5.51 -19.43 22.69
N THR A 119 -6.64 -20.09 22.93
CA THR A 119 -7.66 -20.36 21.90
C THR A 119 -8.21 -19.06 21.32
N ALA A 120 -8.56 -18.10 22.18
CA ALA A 120 -9.12 -16.82 21.76
C ALA A 120 -8.06 -15.96 21.05
N MET A 121 -6.81 -15.97 21.54
CA MET A 121 -5.68 -15.28 20.92
C MET A 121 -5.40 -15.79 19.50
N MET A 122 -5.36 -17.12 19.31
CA MET A 122 -5.11 -17.74 18.00
C MET A 122 -6.26 -17.48 17.02
N ALA A 123 -7.51 -17.49 17.49
CA ALA A 123 -8.68 -17.15 16.68
C ALA A 123 -8.61 -15.69 16.20
N ALA A 124 -8.32 -14.74 17.10
CA ALA A 124 -8.19 -13.33 16.76
C ALA A 124 -7.05 -13.07 15.76
N ALA A 125 -5.89 -13.71 15.96
CA ALA A 125 -4.77 -13.62 15.02
C ALA A 125 -5.15 -14.16 13.63
N THR A 126 -5.86 -15.29 13.57
CA THR A 126 -6.30 -15.90 12.30
C THR A 126 -7.27 -14.99 11.55
N VAL A 127 -8.27 -14.41 12.24
CA VAL A 127 -9.21 -13.45 11.64
C VAL A 127 -8.49 -12.21 11.15
N PHE A 128 -7.51 -11.70 11.90
CA PHE A 128 -6.72 -10.54 11.50
C PHE A 128 -5.85 -10.82 10.26
N THR A 129 -5.32 -12.05 10.14
CA THR A 129 -4.46 -12.44 9.02
C THR A 129 -5.26 -12.78 7.75
N ALA A 130 -6.50 -13.26 7.86
CA ALA A 130 -7.28 -13.72 6.71
C ALA A 130 -7.43 -12.69 5.57
N PRO A 131 -7.72 -11.40 5.81
CA PRO A 131 -7.82 -10.41 4.73
C PRO A 131 -6.51 -10.21 3.96
N MET A 132 -5.36 -10.31 4.64
CA MET A 132 -4.05 -10.20 4.01
C MET A 132 -3.77 -11.39 3.09
N LEU A 133 -4.17 -12.59 3.50
CA LEU A 133 -4.07 -13.78 2.64
C LEU A 133 -4.96 -13.64 1.41
N VAL A 134 -6.19 -13.16 1.58
CA VAL A 134 -7.10 -12.90 0.46
C VAL A 134 -6.49 -11.89 -0.52
N ALA A 135 -5.96 -10.77 -0.03
CA ALA A 135 -5.28 -9.78 -0.87
C ALA A 135 -4.08 -10.38 -1.62
N PHE A 136 -3.29 -11.21 -0.94
CA PHE A 136 -2.17 -11.93 -1.55
C PHE A 136 -2.64 -12.88 -2.67
N PHE A 137 -3.69 -13.67 -2.44
CA PHE A 137 -4.22 -14.60 -3.45
C PHE A 137 -4.75 -13.91 -4.71
N PHE A 138 -5.30 -12.70 -4.60
CA PHE A 138 -5.69 -11.92 -5.77
C PHE A 138 -4.48 -11.43 -6.57
N ALA A 139 -3.40 -11.12 -5.86
CA ALA A 139 -2.29 -10.41 -6.45
C ALA A 139 -1.13 -11.30 -6.93
N GLN A 140 -1.01 -12.54 -6.42
CA GLN A 140 -0.07 -13.56 -6.94
C GLN A 140 -0.19 -13.75 -8.47
N LYS A 141 -1.41 -13.63 -9.04
CA LYS A 141 -1.63 -13.75 -10.49
C LYS A 141 -0.95 -12.64 -11.29
N GLN A 142 -0.83 -11.44 -10.72
CA GLN A 142 -0.17 -10.30 -11.35
C GLN A 142 1.36 -10.41 -11.26
N PHE A 143 1.87 -10.92 -10.14
CA PHE A 143 3.30 -11.21 -9.98
C PHE A 143 3.80 -12.23 -11.01
N ILE A 144 3.07 -13.32 -11.23
CA ILE A 144 3.46 -14.36 -12.20
C ILE A 144 3.52 -13.80 -13.63
N ARG A 145 2.60 -12.90 -14.01
CA ARG A 145 2.62 -12.24 -15.34
C ARG A 145 3.75 -11.24 -15.50
N GLY A 146 4.15 -10.55 -14.42
CA GLY A 146 5.28 -9.62 -14.43
C GLY A 146 6.62 -10.31 -14.73
N ILE A 147 6.83 -11.52 -14.19
CA ILE A 147 8.05 -12.31 -14.42
C ILE A 147 8.13 -12.82 -15.88
N GLN A 148 6.99 -13.08 -16.52
CA GLN A 148 6.95 -13.53 -17.92
C GLN A 148 7.40 -12.44 -18.90
N LEU A 149 7.13 -11.16 -18.61
CA LEU A 149 7.58 -10.03 -19.44
C LEU A 149 9.10 -9.82 -19.37
N THR A 150 9.74 -10.16 -18.25
CA THR A 150 11.20 -10.10 -18.11
C THR A 150 11.91 -11.28 -18.79
N GLY A 151 11.26 -12.44 -18.95
CA GLY A 151 11.85 -13.61 -19.63
C GLY A 151 11.89 -13.53 -21.16
N LEU A 152 11.09 -12.66 -21.77
CA LEU A 152 11.07 -12.46 -23.23
C LEU A 152 12.21 -11.58 -23.77
N LYS A 153 13.03 -10.97 -22.89
CA LYS A 153 14.19 -10.15 -23.29
C LYS A 153 15.47 -10.97 -23.56
N GLU A 154 15.45 -12.29 -23.36
CA GLU A 154 16.61 -13.18 -23.59
C GLU A 154 16.35 -14.30 -24.61
N GLY A 155 15.35 -14.14 -25.50
CA GLY A 155 15.03 -15.10 -26.57
C GLY A 155 15.22 -14.52 -27.95
#